data_AF-A0A9X5XBQ1-F1
#
_entry.id   AF-A0A9X5XBQ1-F1
#
_cell.length_a   1.000
_cell.length_b   1.000
_cell.length_c   1.000
_cell.angle_alpha   90.00
_cell.angle_beta   90.00
_cell.angle_gamma   90.00
#
_symmetry.space_group_name_H-M   'P 1'
#
loop_
_entity.id
_entity.type
_entity.pdbx_description
1 polymer ?
#
loop_
_entity_poly.entity_id
_entity_poly.type
_entity_poly.pdbx_seq_one_letter_code
_entity_poly.pdbx_strand_id
1 'polypeptide(L)'
;MQLLPTLGMGGSVVFFFTNGQPFMKIMGMVMIASTVAMSIAMVVRFRRGSQGQLADLRRDYLSYLSQTRRTALDTGKAQRDAQYYLHPSPEQLWALVAEGSRVWERRPGDEDFAQVRIGLGPQSLATPLVSPETGPVDQLEPLTAGAMQRFVATHGVLDALPMAVSLRAFYHVTVSGDPQSVRASARALAGSLASLHSPEDLVIVVAAGRTELSHWEWAKWLPHVQLSDTVDGAGSRRLIGSDSRELEQLLATRLTGRPRFHPNASPLPDEPHIVVVLDGLSLPPDSVLAAPEGLQGVTVLEVVPEELSGARGDLSIVVQPHALHLESGHGIVYEGTPDALSYESAEALARQLAPLRMASGGDDDEPLLANLEFTDLLNLGDAASVDTKRTWRARSLAERLRVPIGVGEDGRPVMLDLKEAAQEGMGPHGLCVGATGSGKSELLRTLVLGLAVTHSSETLNFVLADFKGGATFAGMAQMPHVAAVITNLADDLTLVDRMGDSIRGELN
;
A
#
# COMPACT_ATOMS: atom_id res chain seq x y z
N MET A 1 54.77 -9.08 46.72
CA MET A 1 55.23 -9.54 48.06
C MET A 1 55.23 -11.08 48.19
N GLN A 2 55.76 -11.86 47.24
CA GLN A 2 55.70 -13.33 47.31
C GLN A 2 57.08 -14.05 47.32
N LEU A 3 58.20 -13.31 47.32
CA LEU A 3 59.56 -13.89 47.36
C LEU A 3 60.04 -14.24 48.79
N LEU A 4 59.41 -13.66 49.82
CA LEU A 4 59.80 -13.87 51.22
C LEU A 4 59.53 -15.32 51.72
N PRO A 5 58.36 -15.94 51.42
CA PRO A 5 58.10 -17.32 51.80
C PRO A 5 58.99 -18.34 51.08
N THR A 6 59.35 -18.09 49.82
CA THR A 6 60.21 -18.99 49.02
C THR A 6 61.67 -18.98 49.49
N LEU A 7 62.17 -17.83 49.95
CA LEU A 7 63.50 -17.73 50.56
C LEU A 7 63.54 -18.39 51.94
N GLY A 8 62.47 -18.27 52.74
CA GLY A 8 62.34 -18.94 54.03
C GLY A 8 62.35 -20.47 53.92
N MET A 9 61.67 -21.02 52.91
CA MET A 9 61.65 -22.47 52.66
C MET A 9 63.02 -23.02 52.20
N GLY A 10 63.79 -22.26 51.42
CA GLY A 10 65.14 -22.65 50.98
C GLY A 10 66.12 -22.81 52.15
N GLY A 11 66.05 -21.93 53.15
CA GLY A 11 66.87 -22.01 54.36
C GLY A 11 66.59 -23.25 55.22
N SER A 12 65.32 -23.65 55.34
CA SER A 12 64.92 -24.84 56.09
C SER A 12 65.39 -26.16 55.46
N VAL A 13 65.48 -26.26 54.12
CA VAL A 13 65.94 -27.48 53.44
C VAL A 13 67.41 -27.77 53.75
N VAL A 14 68.28 -26.76 53.80
CA VAL A 14 69.71 -26.92 54.14
C VAL A 14 69.90 -27.43 55.58
N PHE A 15 69.04 -27.00 56.50
CA PHE A 15 69.03 -27.45 57.90
C PHE A 15 68.62 -28.93 58.05
N PHE A 16 67.64 -29.39 57.27
CA PHE A 16 67.19 -30.79 57.34
C PHE A 16 68.21 -31.79 56.77
N PHE A 17 69.09 -31.37 55.85
CA PHE A 17 70.11 -32.22 55.25
C PHE A 17 71.46 -32.24 56.02
N THR A 18 71.71 -31.26 56.88
CA THR A 18 72.91 -31.20 57.73
C THR A 18 72.80 -32.04 59.01
N ASN A 19 71.60 -32.51 59.35
CA ASN A 19 71.35 -33.32 60.55
C ASN A 19 71.39 -34.83 60.24
N GLY A 20 71.99 -35.64 61.14
CA GLY A 20 72.37 -37.04 60.88
C GLY A 20 71.23 -38.08 60.91
N GLN A 21 69.99 -37.68 61.22
CA GLN A 21 68.87 -38.61 61.39
C GLN A 21 68.17 -38.94 60.06
N PRO A 22 67.90 -40.23 59.74
CA PRO A 22 67.31 -40.65 58.47
C PRO A 22 65.89 -40.11 58.23
N PHE A 23 65.11 -39.89 59.30
CA PHE A 23 63.77 -39.31 59.21
C PHE A 23 63.77 -37.85 58.70
N MET A 24 64.76 -37.05 59.11
CA MET A 24 64.87 -35.64 58.70
C MET A 24 65.21 -35.48 57.21
N LYS A 25 65.98 -36.43 56.63
CA LYS A 25 66.29 -36.45 55.19
C LYS A 25 65.06 -36.76 54.33
N ILE A 26 64.16 -37.62 54.81
CA ILE A 26 62.88 -37.91 54.13
C ILE A 26 61.98 -36.67 54.16
N MET A 27 61.90 -35.98 55.29
CA MET A 27 61.14 -34.73 55.42
C MET A 27 61.67 -33.63 54.48
N GLY A 28 62.99 -33.51 54.36
CA GLY A 28 63.64 -32.59 53.42
C GLY A 28 63.34 -32.90 51.95
N MET A 29 63.33 -34.18 51.57
CA MET A 29 62.93 -34.63 50.22
C MET A 29 61.46 -34.31 49.90
N VAL A 30 60.55 -34.55 50.84
CA VAL A 30 59.12 -34.22 50.69
C VAL A 30 58.92 -32.70 50.56
N MET A 31 59.65 -31.91 51.34
CA MET A 31 59.64 -30.45 51.20
C MET A 31 60.10 -30.02 49.81
N ILE A 32 61.25 -30.49 49.31
CA ILE A 32 61.74 -30.14 47.95
C ILE A 32 60.69 -30.51 46.89
N ALA A 33 60.11 -31.70 46.97
CA ALA A 33 59.05 -32.13 46.05
C ALA A 33 57.83 -31.22 46.10
N SER A 34 57.41 -30.79 47.30
CA SER A 34 56.29 -29.86 47.49
C SER A 34 56.58 -28.45 46.95
N THR A 35 57.81 -27.94 47.10
CA THR A 35 58.21 -26.63 46.57
C THR A 35 58.28 -26.65 45.05
N VAL A 36 58.77 -27.74 44.46
CA VAL A 36 58.78 -27.94 43.00
C VAL A 36 57.34 -28.04 42.48
N ALA A 37 56.48 -28.81 43.13
CA ALA A 37 55.05 -28.91 42.76
C ALA A 37 54.32 -27.56 42.86
N MET A 38 54.57 -26.78 43.92
CA MET A 38 54.00 -25.45 44.12
C MET A 38 54.51 -24.45 43.06
N SER A 39 55.80 -24.52 42.71
CA SER A 39 56.41 -23.67 41.69
C SER A 39 55.84 -23.99 40.30
N ILE A 40 55.66 -25.27 39.97
CA ILE A 40 55.00 -25.70 38.73
C ILE A 40 53.54 -25.24 38.72
N ALA A 41 52.80 -25.42 39.82
CA ALA A 41 51.41 -24.96 39.94
C ALA A 41 51.29 -23.43 39.79
N MET A 42 52.25 -22.66 40.32
CA MET A 42 52.30 -21.22 40.19
C MET A 42 52.60 -20.79 38.76
N VAL A 43 53.54 -21.45 38.07
CA VAL A 43 53.82 -21.20 36.64
C VAL A 43 52.63 -21.55 35.75
N VAL A 44 51.94 -22.66 36.00
CA VAL A 44 50.73 -23.05 35.29
C VAL A 44 49.59 -22.05 35.54
N ARG A 45 49.42 -21.61 36.79
CA ARG A 45 48.42 -20.59 37.17
C ARG A 45 48.74 -19.22 36.57
N PHE A 46 50.00 -18.83 36.50
CA PHE A 46 50.44 -17.57 35.89
C PHE A 46 50.28 -17.60 34.37
N ARG A 47 50.57 -18.73 33.71
CA ARG A 47 50.33 -18.92 32.27
C ARG A 47 48.85 -19.01 31.90
N ARG A 48 48.01 -19.65 32.74
CA ARG A 48 46.55 -19.73 32.48
C ARG A 48 45.78 -18.47 32.88
N GLY A 49 46.24 -17.74 33.90
CA GLY A 49 45.47 -16.68 34.54
C GLY A 49 45.15 -15.50 33.63
N SER A 50 46.14 -14.91 32.95
CA SER A 50 45.93 -13.71 32.13
C SER A 50 45.44 -14.02 30.71
N GLN A 51 46.01 -15.04 30.06
CA GLN A 51 45.62 -15.40 28.70
C GLN A 51 44.25 -16.10 28.63
N GLY A 52 43.88 -16.89 29.64
CA GLY A 52 42.57 -17.53 29.71
C GLY A 52 41.45 -16.51 29.89
N GLN A 53 41.60 -15.59 30.85
CA GLN A 53 40.61 -14.54 31.11
C GLN A 53 40.36 -13.66 29.89
N LEU A 54 41.42 -13.26 29.18
CA LEU A 54 41.30 -12.41 27.99
C LEU A 54 40.69 -13.16 26.81
N ALA A 55 40.93 -14.48 26.69
CA ALA A 55 40.27 -15.31 25.70
C ALA A 55 38.77 -15.49 25.99
N ASP A 56 38.38 -15.64 27.26
CA ASP A 56 36.97 -15.75 27.66
C ASP A 56 36.23 -14.42 27.42
N LEU A 57 36.81 -13.27 27.79
CA LEU A 57 36.24 -11.94 27.48
C LEU A 57 36.04 -11.72 25.97
N ARG A 58 37.01 -12.13 25.14
CA ARG A 58 36.87 -12.08 23.67
C ARG A 58 35.73 -12.97 23.19
N ARG A 59 35.63 -14.19 23.72
CA ARG A 59 34.55 -15.13 23.37
C ARG A 59 33.19 -14.53 23.71
N ASP A 60 33.04 -13.96 24.89
CA ASP A 60 31.79 -13.37 25.36
C ASP A 60 31.39 -12.16 24.49
N TYR A 61 32.33 -11.27 24.19
CA TYR A 61 32.07 -10.11 23.34
C TYR A 61 31.72 -10.51 21.89
N LEU A 62 32.43 -11.48 21.31
CA LEU A 62 32.09 -11.99 19.98
C LEU A 62 30.74 -12.73 19.96
N SER A 63 30.39 -13.39 21.06
CA SER A 63 29.07 -14.01 21.22
C SER A 63 27.97 -12.96 21.30
N TYR A 64 28.20 -11.86 22.03
CA TYR A 64 27.33 -10.69 22.05
C TYR A 64 27.15 -10.11 20.63
N LEU A 65 28.24 -9.83 19.90
CA LEU A 65 28.14 -9.34 18.52
C LEU A 65 27.39 -10.31 17.60
N SER A 66 27.58 -11.63 17.79
CA SER A 66 26.85 -12.65 17.02
C SER A 66 25.34 -12.64 17.31
N GLN A 67 24.94 -12.38 18.56
CA GLN A 67 23.54 -12.25 18.94
C GLN A 67 22.95 -10.95 18.40
N THR A 68 23.64 -9.82 18.58
CA THR A 68 23.24 -8.52 18.03
C THR A 68 23.14 -8.56 16.51
N ARG A 69 24.02 -9.32 15.83
CA ARG A 69 23.92 -9.56 14.39
C ARG A 69 22.58 -10.14 13.98
N ARG A 70 22.09 -11.16 14.71
CA ARG A 70 20.81 -11.81 14.40
C ARG A 70 19.69 -10.79 14.51
N THR A 71 19.64 -10.04 15.60
CA THR A 71 18.67 -8.95 15.78
C THR A 71 18.76 -7.91 14.66
N ALA A 72 19.96 -7.45 14.29
CA ALA A 72 20.14 -6.47 13.23
C ALA A 72 19.70 -7.00 11.86
N LEU A 73 19.96 -8.28 11.56
CA LEU A 73 19.51 -8.92 10.32
C LEU A 73 17.98 -9.11 10.30
N ASP A 74 17.37 -9.49 11.43
CA ASP A 74 15.93 -9.65 11.55
C ASP A 74 15.21 -8.29 11.40
N THR A 75 15.72 -7.24 12.06
CA THR A 75 15.22 -5.87 11.87
C THR A 75 15.41 -5.40 10.43
N GLY A 76 16.58 -5.66 9.85
CA GLY A 76 16.87 -5.27 8.46
C GLY A 76 15.95 -5.98 7.46
N LYS A 77 15.61 -7.25 7.70
CA LYS A 77 14.63 -7.97 6.89
C LYS A 77 13.23 -7.37 7.04
N ALA A 78 12.78 -7.11 8.27
CA ALA A 78 11.48 -6.50 8.52
C ALA A 78 11.37 -5.09 7.89
N GLN A 79 12.42 -4.28 7.99
CA GLN A 79 12.51 -2.97 7.34
C GLN A 79 12.42 -3.10 5.82
N ARG A 80 13.16 -4.04 5.23
CA ARG A 80 13.09 -4.30 3.78
C ARG A 80 11.69 -4.73 3.36
N ASP A 81 11.11 -5.71 4.03
CA ASP A 81 9.78 -6.23 3.69
C ASP A 81 8.72 -5.11 3.78
N ALA A 82 8.78 -4.26 4.81
CA ALA A 82 7.89 -3.10 4.95
C ALA A 82 8.10 -2.07 3.82
N GLN A 83 9.34 -1.71 3.51
CA GLN A 83 9.65 -0.73 2.46
C GLN A 83 9.21 -1.20 1.07
N TYR A 84 9.46 -2.47 0.73
CA TYR A 84 9.02 -3.02 -0.56
C TYR A 84 7.51 -3.25 -0.63
N TYR A 85 6.84 -3.47 0.52
CA TYR A 85 5.39 -3.47 0.57
C TYR A 85 4.85 -2.07 0.26
N LEU A 86 5.28 -1.04 1.00
CA LEU A 86 4.80 0.34 0.84
C LEU A 86 5.16 0.92 -0.53
N HIS A 87 6.37 0.66 -1.02
CA HIS A 87 6.92 1.21 -2.26
C HIS A 87 7.27 0.07 -3.23
N PRO A 88 6.26 -0.52 -3.89
CA PRO A 88 6.45 -1.63 -4.82
C PRO A 88 7.35 -1.23 -5.99
N SER A 89 8.01 -2.21 -6.60
CA SER A 89 8.76 -1.97 -7.84
C SER A 89 7.80 -1.56 -8.97
N PRO A 90 8.17 -0.61 -9.85
CA PRO A 90 7.37 -0.28 -11.04
C PRO A 90 7.05 -1.50 -11.90
N GLU A 91 7.97 -2.47 -11.98
CA GLU A 91 7.79 -3.72 -12.72
C GLU A 91 6.73 -4.65 -12.11
N GLN A 92 6.30 -4.42 -10.87
CA GLN A 92 5.30 -5.22 -10.16
C GLN A 92 3.93 -4.53 -10.13
N LEU A 93 3.81 -3.30 -10.61
CA LEU A 93 2.55 -2.54 -10.56
C LEU A 93 1.41 -3.25 -11.32
N TRP A 94 1.69 -3.88 -12.46
CA TRP A 94 0.67 -4.64 -13.20
C TRP A 94 0.10 -5.81 -12.39
N ALA A 95 0.94 -6.46 -11.57
CA ALA A 95 0.53 -7.56 -10.70
C ALA A 95 -0.29 -7.02 -9.51
N LEU A 96 0.11 -5.88 -8.94
CA LEU A 96 -0.67 -5.18 -7.91
C LEU A 96 -2.05 -4.80 -8.44
N VAL A 97 -2.12 -4.24 -9.64
CA VAL A 97 -3.39 -3.87 -10.28
C VAL A 97 -4.23 -5.10 -10.64
N ALA A 98 -3.61 -6.21 -11.03
CA ALA A 98 -4.31 -7.45 -11.35
C ALA A 98 -4.93 -8.11 -10.11
N GLU A 99 -4.21 -8.04 -8.98
CA GLU A 99 -4.64 -8.60 -7.71
C GLU A 99 -5.75 -7.76 -7.08
N GLY A 100 -5.67 -6.43 -7.19
CA GLY A 100 -6.77 -5.51 -6.93
C GLY A 100 -6.98 -5.10 -5.48
N SER A 101 -6.39 -5.79 -4.49
CA SER A 101 -6.62 -5.47 -3.06
C SER A 101 -5.93 -4.20 -2.60
N ARG A 102 -4.86 -3.80 -3.30
CA ARG A 102 -4.00 -2.65 -2.97
C ARG A 102 -4.08 -1.51 -3.98
N VAL A 103 -4.98 -1.61 -4.96
CA VAL A 103 -5.19 -0.53 -5.93
C VAL A 103 -5.87 0.63 -5.23
N TRP A 104 -5.33 1.83 -5.39
CA TRP A 104 -5.88 3.06 -4.81
C TRP A 104 -6.04 3.01 -3.28
N GLU A 105 -5.12 2.31 -2.60
CA GLU A 105 -5.17 2.15 -1.13
C GLU A 105 -4.85 3.42 -0.35
N ARG A 106 -4.13 4.39 -0.96
CA ARG A 106 -3.63 5.59 -0.26
C ARG A 106 -4.61 6.75 -0.33
N ARG A 107 -4.92 7.33 0.83
CA ARG A 107 -5.88 8.42 1.01
C ARG A 107 -5.21 9.73 1.42
N PRO A 108 -5.83 10.89 1.17
CA PRO A 108 -5.28 12.19 1.57
C PRO A 108 -4.93 12.31 3.06
N GLY A 109 -5.59 11.56 3.94
CA GLY A 109 -5.28 11.53 5.37
C GLY A 109 -4.00 10.76 5.74
N ASP A 110 -3.49 9.90 4.85
CA ASP A 110 -2.40 8.99 5.15
C ASP A 110 -1.02 9.68 5.07
N GLU A 111 -0.06 9.20 5.86
CA GLU A 111 1.31 9.71 5.85
C GLU A 111 2.02 9.45 4.52
N ASP A 112 1.66 8.36 3.83
CA ASP A 112 2.25 7.94 2.55
C ASP A 112 1.51 8.50 1.31
N PHE A 113 0.51 9.36 1.52
CA PHE A 113 -0.19 10.04 0.43
C PHE A 113 0.76 10.88 -0.41
N ALA A 114 0.69 10.70 -1.73
CA ALA A 114 1.57 11.31 -2.74
C ALA A 114 3.07 11.06 -2.51
N GLN A 115 3.44 10.01 -1.74
CA GLN A 115 4.80 9.50 -1.73
C GLN A 115 5.03 8.58 -2.94
N VAL A 116 6.14 8.77 -3.64
CA VAL A 116 6.45 7.96 -4.82
C VAL A 116 7.88 7.46 -4.79
N ARG A 117 8.04 6.18 -5.11
CA ARG A 117 9.35 5.56 -5.24
C ARG A 117 10.05 6.09 -6.49
N ILE A 118 11.30 6.50 -6.35
CA ILE A 118 12.12 7.06 -7.44
C ILE A 118 13.30 6.15 -7.79
N GLY A 119 13.62 5.17 -6.94
CA GLY A 119 14.74 4.25 -7.15
C GLY A 119 15.07 3.43 -5.92
N LEU A 120 16.23 2.79 -5.95
CA LEU A 120 16.81 2.01 -4.87
C LEU A 120 18.12 2.62 -4.40
N GLY A 121 18.34 2.71 -3.10
CA GLY A 121 19.58 3.24 -2.53
C GLY A 121 19.85 2.75 -1.12
N PRO A 122 20.98 3.17 -0.53
CA PRO A 122 21.33 2.83 0.83
C PRO A 122 20.47 3.61 1.83
N GLN A 123 20.01 2.94 2.90
CA GLN A 123 19.36 3.59 4.04
C GLN A 123 19.90 3.04 5.36
N SER A 124 19.93 3.89 6.38
CA SER A 124 20.28 3.45 7.74
C SER A 124 19.29 2.42 8.27
N LEU A 125 19.80 1.49 9.08
CA LEU A 125 18.96 0.55 9.82
C LEU A 125 17.97 1.31 10.72
N ALA A 126 16.70 0.91 10.70
CA ALA A 126 15.62 1.56 11.46
C ALA A 126 15.87 1.60 12.97
N THR A 127 16.67 0.66 13.48
CA THR A 127 17.26 0.72 14.83
C THR A 127 18.76 1.03 14.70
N PRO A 128 19.17 2.31 14.79
CA PRO A 128 20.57 2.69 14.57
C PRO A 128 21.51 1.95 15.52
N LEU A 129 22.60 1.40 14.97
CA LEU A 129 23.64 0.76 15.77
C LEU A 129 24.52 1.83 16.42
N VAL A 130 24.24 2.14 17.68
CA VAL A 130 25.01 3.12 18.46
C VAL A 130 26.25 2.44 19.04
N SER A 131 27.43 2.96 18.69
CA SER A 131 28.68 2.54 19.32
C SER A 131 28.72 3.06 20.76
N PRO A 132 29.09 2.23 21.75
CA PRO A 132 29.22 2.69 23.13
C PRO A 132 30.34 3.73 23.26
N GLU A 133 30.19 4.66 24.20
CA GLU A 133 31.28 5.57 24.57
C GLU A 133 32.41 4.78 25.21
N THR A 134 33.49 4.56 24.45
CA THR A 134 34.68 3.86 24.92
C THR A 134 35.71 4.83 25.49
N GLY A 135 36.52 4.35 26.43
CA GLY A 135 37.73 5.06 26.87
C GLY A 135 38.77 5.25 25.75
N PRO A 136 39.94 5.81 26.07
CA PRO A 136 41.00 6.08 25.09
C PRO A 136 41.35 4.84 24.23
N VAL A 137 41.57 5.04 22.92
CA VAL A 137 41.77 3.96 21.92
C VAL A 137 42.96 3.05 22.28
N ASP A 138 43.98 3.58 22.96
CA ASP A 138 45.14 2.88 23.49
C ASP A 138 44.82 1.88 24.60
N GLN A 139 43.65 1.99 25.24
CA GLN A 139 43.19 1.09 26.29
C GLN A 139 42.23 0.00 25.78
N LEU A 140 41.82 0.08 24.51
CA LEU A 140 40.92 -0.90 23.91
C LEU A 140 41.68 -2.14 23.41
N GLU A 141 41.03 -3.29 23.54
CA GLU A 141 41.55 -4.53 22.99
C GLU A 141 41.37 -4.51 21.45
N PRO A 142 42.45 -4.64 20.65
CA PRO A 142 42.39 -4.34 19.22
C PRO A 142 41.44 -5.23 18.39
N LEU A 143 41.28 -6.50 18.76
CA LEU A 143 40.47 -7.46 18.00
C LEU A 143 38.98 -7.15 18.16
N THR A 144 38.54 -6.93 19.39
CA THR A 144 37.15 -6.62 19.73
C THR A 144 36.76 -5.23 19.26
N ALA A 145 37.65 -4.24 19.39
CA ALA A 145 37.44 -2.90 18.83
C ALA A 145 37.31 -2.94 17.28
N GLY A 146 38.20 -3.65 16.60
CA GLY A 146 38.13 -3.82 15.15
C GLY A 146 36.94 -4.68 14.68
N ALA A 147 36.47 -5.62 15.51
CA ALA A 147 35.24 -6.36 15.24
C ALA A 147 34.00 -5.47 15.36
N MET A 148 33.93 -4.62 16.39
CA MET A 148 32.85 -3.66 16.60
C MET A 148 32.73 -2.64 15.47
N GLN A 149 33.85 -2.00 15.08
CA GLN A 149 33.85 -1.01 14.00
C GLN A 149 33.38 -1.61 12.68
N ARG A 150 33.86 -2.82 12.34
CA ARG A 150 33.38 -3.56 11.16
C ARG A 150 31.91 -3.95 11.29
N PHE A 151 31.47 -4.37 12.47
CA PHE A 151 30.08 -4.72 12.72
C PHE A 151 29.13 -3.55 12.43
N VAL A 152 29.44 -2.36 12.95
CA VAL A 152 28.65 -1.14 12.71
C VAL A 152 28.68 -0.74 11.24
N ALA A 153 29.86 -0.76 10.59
CA ALA A 153 29.98 -0.41 9.19
C ALA A 153 29.23 -1.38 8.25
N THR A 154 29.18 -2.68 8.57
CA THR A 154 28.53 -3.70 7.73
C THR A 154 27.04 -3.84 7.99
N HIS A 155 26.57 -3.62 9.23
CA HIS A 155 25.17 -3.85 9.61
C HIS A 155 24.39 -2.56 9.91
N GLY A 156 25.03 -1.39 9.85
CA GLY A 156 24.38 -0.10 10.11
C GLY A 156 23.59 0.46 8.93
N VAL A 157 23.87 -0.01 7.71
CA VAL A 157 23.25 0.46 6.46
C VAL A 157 22.72 -0.74 5.68
N LEU A 158 21.53 -0.58 5.10
CA LEU A 158 20.93 -1.52 4.17
C LEU A 158 21.00 -0.96 2.76
N ASP A 159 21.58 -1.75 1.87
CA ASP A 159 21.58 -1.44 0.44
C ASP A 159 20.27 -1.86 -0.24
N ALA A 160 20.03 -1.24 -1.40
CA ALA A 160 18.94 -1.53 -2.32
C ALA A 160 17.56 -1.47 -1.66
N LEU A 161 17.31 -0.44 -0.85
CA LEU A 161 15.99 -0.13 -0.32
C LEU A 161 15.27 0.93 -1.16
N PRO A 162 13.93 0.82 -1.32
CA PRO A 162 13.10 1.83 -1.97
C PRO A 162 13.34 3.22 -1.40
N MET A 163 13.80 4.14 -2.25
CA MET A 163 13.86 5.56 -1.95
C MET A 163 12.59 6.20 -2.47
N ALA A 164 11.78 6.73 -1.55
CA ALA A 164 10.55 7.42 -1.86
C ALA A 164 10.64 8.92 -1.53
N VAL A 165 9.98 9.72 -2.35
CA VAL A 165 9.88 11.17 -2.19
C VAL A 165 8.42 11.51 -1.99
N SER A 166 8.12 12.34 -0.99
CA SER A 166 6.80 12.96 -0.86
C SER A 166 6.69 14.14 -1.83
N LEU A 167 5.83 14.02 -2.84
CA LEU A 167 5.57 15.12 -3.78
C LEU A 167 4.91 16.31 -3.09
N ARG A 168 4.29 16.12 -1.92
CA ARG A 168 3.71 17.21 -1.12
C ARG A 168 4.74 18.13 -0.49
N ALA A 169 5.98 17.66 -0.34
CA ALA A 169 7.06 18.47 0.21
C ALA A 169 7.66 19.42 -0.83
N PHE A 170 7.22 19.36 -2.09
CA PHE A 170 7.76 20.13 -3.21
C PHE A 170 6.65 20.54 -4.19
N TYR A 171 6.56 21.83 -4.53
CA TYR A 171 5.66 22.27 -5.61
C TYR A 171 6.30 22.11 -6.99
N HIS A 172 7.63 21.99 -7.07
CA HIS A 172 8.37 21.80 -8.32
C HIS A 172 9.47 20.76 -8.16
N VAL A 173 9.42 19.71 -8.98
CA VAL A 173 10.36 18.59 -9.03
C VAL A 173 10.92 18.49 -10.44
N THR A 174 12.23 18.53 -10.57
CA THR A 174 12.91 18.43 -11.87
C THR A 174 13.54 17.05 -12.00
N VAL A 175 13.23 16.31 -13.07
CA VAL A 175 13.89 15.05 -13.42
C VAL A 175 14.75 15.30 -14.65
N SER A 176 16.07 15.20 -14.49
CA SER A 176 17.05 15.57 -15.53
C SER A 176 18.08 14.48 -15.79
N GLY A 177 18.79 14.53 -16.93
CA GLY A 177 19.82 13.55 -17.29
C GLY A 177 19.58 12.85 -18.64
N ASP A 178 19.86 11.55 -18.70
CA ASP A 178 19.78 10.79 -19.96
C ASP A 178 18.34 10.73 -20.50
N PRO A 179 18.09 11.08 -21.79
CA PRO A 179 16.74 11.19 -22.35
C PRO A 179 15.85 9.96 -22.18
N GLN A 180 16.40 8.75 -22.28
CA GLN A 180 15.64 7.52 -22.13
C GLN A 180 15.35 7.24 -20.66
N SER A 181 16.36 7.41 -19.81
CA SER A 181 16.29 7.15 -18.37
C SER A 181 15.35 8.11 -17.65
N VAL A 182 15.42 9.40 -18.00
CA VAL A 182 14.55 10.47 -17.46
C VAL A 182 13.08 10.19 -17.75
N ARG A 183 12.73 9.89 -19.01
CA ARG A 183 11.34 9.57 -19.37
C ARG A 183 10.88 8.24 -18.79
N ALA A 184 11.77 7.25 -18.69
CA ALA A 184 11.45 5.97 -18.04
C ALA A 184 11.18 6.14 -16.54
N SER A 185 11.93 7.01 -15.86
CA SER A 185 11.72 7.36 -14.45
C SER A 185 10.43 8.15 -14.25
N ALA A 186 10.14 9.11 -15.13
CA ALA A 186 8.90 9.87 -15.09
C ALA A 186 7.66 8.98 -15.32
N ARG A 187 7.74 7.98 -16.22
CA ARG A 187 6.69 6.95 -16.38
C ARG A 187 6.56 6.06 -15.14
N ALA A 188 7.67 5.64 -14.53
CA ALA A 188 7.64 4.85 -13.30
C ALA A 188 6.95 5.61 -12.16
N LEU A 189 7.27 6.90 -12.02
CA LEU A 189 6.64 7.81 -11.06
C LEU A 189 5.14 7.94 -11.33
N ALA A 190 4.75 8.31 -12.55
CA ALA A 190 3.34 8.48 -12.93
C ALA A 190 2.53 7.17 -12.78
N GLY A 191 3.09 6.04 -13.21
CA GLY A 191 2.47 4.72 -13.07
C GLY A 191 2.29 4.30 -11.61
N SER A 192 3.28 4.57 -10.76
CA SER A 192 3.20 4.28 -9.31
C SER A 192 2.11 5.12 -8.64
N LEU A 193 2.05 6.42 -8.94
CA LEU A 193 1.01 7.31 -8.44
C LEU A 193 -0.39 6.83 -8.86
N ALA A 194 -0.57 6.53 -10.14
CA ALA A 194 -1.86 6.09 -10.69
C ALA A 194 -2.31 4.72 -10.16
N SER A 195 -1.39 3.86 -9.74
CA SER A 195 -1.71 2.55 -9.18
C SER A 195 -2.12 2.61 -7.72
N LEU A 196 -1.56 3.56 -6.95
CA LEU A 196 -1.73 3.61 -5.48
C LEU A 196 -2.70 4.70 -4.99
N HIS A 197 -3.11 5.65 -5.84
CA HIS A 197 -4.04 6.73 -5.49
C HIS A 197 -5.27 6.71 -6.39
N SER A 198 -6.45 7.01 -5.84
CA SER A 198 -7.68 7.18 -6.62
C SER A 198 -7.58 8.35 -7.60
N PRO A 199 -8.23 8.29 -8.79
CA PRO A 199 -8.37 9.45 -9.68
C PRO A 199 -9.19 10.62 -9.07
N GLU A 200 -9.91 10.39 -7.97
CA GLU A 200 -10.59 11.44 -7.18
C GLU A 200 -9.62 12.16 -6.24
N ASP A 201 -8.64 11.44 -5.69
CA ASP A 201 -7.66 11.97 -4.73
C ASP A 201 -6.44 12.58 -5.44
N LEU A 202 -6.06 12.06 -6.62
CA LEU A 202 -4.88 12.48 -7.38
C LEU A 202 -5.18 12.56 -8.87
N VAL A 203 -4.79 13.67 -9.49
CA VAL A 203 -4.99 13.95 -10.92
C VAL A 203 -3.64 14.10 -11.59
N ILE A 204 -3.49 13.51 -12.78
CA ILE A 204 -2.29 13.64 -13.60
C ILE A 204 -2.62 14.49 -14.82
N VAL A 205 -1.78 15.48 -15.09
CA VAL A 205 -1.85 16.34 -16.26
C VAL A 205 -0.57 16.16 -17.04
N VAL A 206 -0.66 15.93 -18.35
CA VAL A 206 0.51 15.77 -19.21
C VAL A 206 0.55 16.89 -20.25
N ALA A 207 1.43 17.85 -20.03
CA ALA A 207 1.73 18.92 -20.96
C ALA A 207 3.07 18.62 -21.64
N ALA A 208 3.02 18.08 -22.85
CA ALA A 208 4.22 17.67 -23.59
C ALA A 208 4.30 18.30 -24.99
N GLY A 209 5.51 18.58 -25.46
CA GLY A 209 5.73 19.15 -26.78
C GLY A 209 5.20 18.23 -27.88
N ARG A 210 4.97 18.76 -29.09
CA ARG A 210 4.38 17.97 -30.19
C ARG A 210 5.21 16.73 -30.55
N THR A 211 6.53 16.80 -30.39
CA THR A 211 7.46 15.69 -30.62
C THR A 211 7.45 14.70 -29.45
N GLU A 212 7.34 15.22 -28.23
CA GLU A 212 7.45 14.49 -26.96
C GLU A 212 6.14 13.78 -26.59
N LEU A 213 4.99 14.28 -27.05
CA LEU A 213 3.67 13.68 -26.80
C LEU A 213 3.61 12.19 -27.16
N SER A 214 4.37 11.75 -28.17
CA SER A 214 4.45 10.34 -28.56
C SER A 214 4.98 9.44 -27.44
N HIS A 215 5.81 9.96 -26.53
CA HIS A 215 6.30 9.24 -25.35
C HIS A 215 5.29 9.15 -24.21
N TRP A 216 4.19 9.89 -24.31
CA TRP A 216 3.16 10.04 -23.28
C TRP A 216 1.77 9.57 -23.71
N GLU A 217 1.61 9.12 -24.96
CA GLU A 217 0.31 8.63 -25.46
C GLU A 217 -0.30 7.54 -24.57
N TRP A 218 0.53 6.77 -23.88
CA TRP A 218 0.09 5.77 -22.92
C TRP A 218 -0.76 6.34 -21.77
N ALA A 219 -0.50 7.57 -21.35
CA ALA A 219 -1.20 8.20 -20.23
C ALA A 219 -2.67 8.47 -20.56
N LYS A 220 -3.07 8.54 -21.85
CA LYS A 220 -4.46 8.80 -22.27
C LYS A 220 -5.46 7.74 -21.78
N TRP A 221 -4.97 6.55 -21.43
CA TRP A 221 -5.78 5.46 -20.89
C TRP A 221 -5.97 5.54 -19.37
N LEU A 222 -5.14 6.32 -18.67
CA LEU A 222 -5.27 6.45 -17.21
C LEU A 222 -6.60 7.11 -16.85
N PRO A 223 -7.27 6.64 -15.78
CA PRO A 223 -8.44 7.35 -15.25
C PRO A 223 -8.04 8.70 -14.64
N HIS A 224 -6.79 8.84 -14.15
CA HIS A 224 -6.25 10.05 -13.52
C HIS A 224 -6.08 11.25 -14.45
N VAL A 225 -6.11 11.03 -15.78
CA VAL A 225 -6.06 12.12 -16.76
C VAL A 225 -7.44 12.49 -17.29
N GLN A 226 -8.52 11.84 -16.84
CA GLN A 226 -9.87 12.11 -17.32
C GLN A 226 -10.50 13.26 -16.54
N LEU A 227 -11.13 14.19 -17.26
CA LEU A 227 -11.95 15.24 -16.68
C LEU A 227 -13.43 14.87 -16.83
N SER A 228 -14.00 14.26 -15.79
CA SER A 228 -15.34 13.66 -15.78
C SER A 228 -16.46 14.62 -16.21
N ASP A 229 -16.33 15.91 -15.90
CA ASP A 229 -17.37 16.93 -16.14
C ASP A 229 -17.40 17.44 -17.58
N THR A 230 -16.42 17.04 -18.40
CA THR A 230 -16.29 17.50 -19.78
C THR A 230 -16.12 16.33 -20.71
N VAL A 231 -16.80 16.36 -21.84
CA VAL A 231 -16.70 15.33 -22.88
C VAL A 231 -16.07 15.89 -24.13
N ASP A 232 -15.24 15.10 -24.78
CA ASP A 232 -14.83 15.25 -26.17
C ASP A 232 -15.53 14.19 -27.04
N GLY A 233 -15.36 14.24 -28.36
CA GLY A 233 -16.03 13.31 -29.29
C GLY A 233 -15.69 11.83 -29.09
N ALA A 234 -14.73 11.47 -28.23
CA ALA A 234 -14.30 10.11 -27.93
C ALA A 234 -14.53 9.68 -26.47
N GLY A 235 -15.10 10.53 -25.61
CA GLY A 235 -15.36 10.21 -24.20
C GLY A 235 -15.12 11.41 -23.29
N SER A 236 -14.71 11.18 -22.04
CA SER A 236 -14.28 12.26 -21.15
C SER A 236 -13.06 12.99 -21.76
N ARG A 237 -13.01 14.32 -21.60
CA ARG A 237 -11.88 15.11 -22.06
C ARG A 237 -10.65 14.71 -21.25
N ARG A 238 -9.51 14.59 -21.93
CA ARG A 238 -8.26 14.15 -21.32
C ARG A 238 -7.34 15.33 -21.05
N LEU A 239 -6.71 15.35 -19.89
CA LEU A 239 -5.71 16.31 -19.44
C LEU A 239 -4.32 15.97 -20.00
N ILE A 240 -4.26 15.72 -21.31
CA ILE A 240 -3.02 15.48 -22.06
C ILE A 240 -3.03 16.31 -23.33
N GLY A 241 -1.97 17.07 -23.60
CA GLY A 241 -1.92 17.94 -24.77
C GLY A 241 -0.60 18.68 -24.96
N SER A 242 -0.48 19.37 -26.09
CA SER A 242 0.69 20.18 -26.45
C SER A 242 0.57 21.68 -26.18
N ASP A 243 -0.55 22.11 -25.61
CA ASP A 243 -0.79 23.50 -25.24
C ASP A 243 -0.97 23.60 -23.72
N SER A 244 0.03 24.15 -23.05
CA SER A 244 0.00 24.33 -21.60
C SER A 244 -1.07 25.32 -21.14
N ARG A 245 -1.44 26.32 -21.97
CA ARG A 245 -2.51 27.28 -21.65
C ARG A 245 -3.88 26.62 -21.72
N GLU A 246 -4.11 25.79 -22.73
CA GLU A 246 -5.36 25.04 -22.84
C GLU A 246 -5.54 24.13 -21.63
N LEU A 247 -4.50 23.40 -21.22
CA LEU A 247 -4.54 22.52 -20.05
C LEU A 247 -4.76 23.29 -18.74
N GLU A 248 -4.10 24.44 -18.56
CA GLU A 248 -4.34 25.30 -17.40
C GLU A 248 -5.77 25.84 -17.36
N GLN A 249 -6.35 26.21 -18.50
CA GLN A 249 -7.75 26.64 -18.60
C GLN A 249 -8.73 25.52 -18.22
N LEU A 250 -8.46 24.28 -18.62
CA LEU A 250 -9.27 23.12 -18.22
C LEU A 250 -9.21 22.86 -16.71
N LEU A 251 -8.09 23.22 -16.07
CA LEU A 251 -7.89 23.07 -14.63
C LEU A 251 -8.32 24.30 -13.83
N ALA A 252 -8.76 25.38 -14.48
CA ALA A 252 -8.98 26.67 -13.82
C ALA A 252 -9.92 26.56 -12.61
N THR A 253 -10.97 25.74 -12.69
CA THR A 253 -11.90 25.49 -11.58
C THR A 253 -11.24 24.82 -10.39
N ARG A 254 -10.32 23.88 -10.64
CA ARG A 254 -9.57 23.15 -9.59
C ARG A 254 -8.39 23.96 -9.04
N LEU A 255 -7.82 24.88 -9.82
CA LEU A 255 -6.70 25.71 -9.38
C LEU A 255 -7.14 26.96 -8.59
N THR A 256 -8.34 27.46 -8.88
CA THR A 256 -8.87 28.68 -8.25
C THR A 256 -9.18 28.44 -6.77
N GLY A 257 -8.74 29.34 -5.89
CA GLY A 257 -9.02 29.25 -4.45
C GLY A 257 -8.01 28.42 -3.65
N ARG A 258 -7.06 27.74 -4.32
CA ARG A 258 -5.96 27.04 -3.63
C ARG A 258 -5.02 28.01 -2.92
N PRO A 259 -4.62 27.73 -1.67
CA PRO A 259 -3.61 28.52 -0.98
C PRO A 259 -2.22 28.33 -1.60
N ARG A 260 -1.27 29.19 -1.19
CA ARG A 260 0.14 29.04 -1.56
C ARG A 260 0.73 27.77 -0.95
N PHE A 261 1.74 27.24 -1.63
CA PHE A 261 2.42 26.02 -1.19
C PHE A 261 3.14 26.22 0.15
N HIS A 262 3.01 25.22 1.02
CA HIS A 262 3.80 25.10 2.24
C HIS A 262 4.26 23.65 2.43
N PRO A 263 5.57 23.36 2.62
CA PRO A 263 6.11 21.99 2.66
C PRO A 263 5.48 21.07 3.72
N ASN A 264 5.03 21.65 4.84
CA ASN A 264 4.45 20.91 5.97
C ASN A 264 2.93 21.06 6.08
N ALA A 265 2.27 21.59 5.05
CA ALA A 265 0.82 21.72 5.07
C ALA A 265 0.15 20.36 4.86
N SER A 266 -1.01 20.21 5.52
CA SER A 266 -1.88 19.05 5.33
C SER A 266 -2.47 19.05 3.92
N PRO A 267 -2.89 17.88 3.39
CA PRO A 267 -3.59 17.80 2.11
C PRO A 267 -4.91 18.56 2.20
N LEU A 268 -5.36 19.04 1.04
CA LEU A 268 -6.66 19.68 0.93
C LEU A 268 -7.72 18.56 0.90
N PRO A 269 -8.67 18.51 1.85
CA PRO A 269 -9.61 17.39 1.95
C PRO A 269 -10.52 17.24 0.72
N ASP A 270 -10.98 18.35 0.17
CA ASP A 270 -12.00 18.39 -0.90
C ASP A 270 -11.40 18.64 -2.29
N GLU A 271 -10.06 18.65 -2.39
CA GLU A 271 -9.35 19.04 -3.61
C GLU A 271 -8.25 18.03 -3.95
N PRO A 272 -8.28 17.42 -5.15
CA PRO A 272 -7.27 16.43 -5.53
C PRO A 272 -5.87 17.03 -5.55
N HIS A 273 -4.87 16.20 -5.25
CA HIS A 273 -3.49 16.56 -5.55
C HIS A 273 -3.25 16.51 -7.06
N ILE A 274 -2.81 17.60 -7.67
CA ILE A 274 -2.59 17.70 -9.12
C ILE A 274 -1.09 17.55 -9.40
N VAL A 275 -0.74 16.54 -10.20
CA VAL A 275 0.63 16.35 -10.71
C VAL A 275 0.67 16.76 -12.17
N VAL A 276 1.41 17.83 -12.46
CA VAL A 276 1.57 18.37 -13.82
C VAL A 276 2.92 17.92 -14.38
N VAL A 277 2.90 16.99 -15.32
CA VAL A 277 4.09 16.56 -16.06
C VAL A 277 4.35 17.52 -17.21
N LEU A 278 5.54 18.12 -17.25
CA LEU A 278 6.03 18.99 -18.33
C LEU A 278 7.18 18.31 -19.07
N ASP A 279 7.04 18.03 -20.36
CA ASP A 279 8.12 17.45 -21.20
C ASP A 279 8.24 18.23 -22.51
N GLY A 280 9.32 19.00 -22.68
CA GLY A 280 9.53 19.80 -23.91
C GLY A 280 8.59 21.00 -24.07
N LEU A 281 7.88 21.40 -23.00
CA LEU A 281 7.08 22.63 -22.95
C LEU A 281 7.50 23.51 -21.77
N SER A 282 7.32 24.80 -21.92
CA SER A 282 7.46 25.77 -20.84
C SER A 282 6.10 26.36 -20.47
N LEU A 283 5.93 26.63 -19.18
CA LEU A 283 4.77 27.37 -18.71
C LEU A 283 4.91 28.86 -19.07
N PRO A 284 3.84 29.52 -19.55
CA PRO A 284 3.84 30.96 -19.75
C PRO A 284 4.15 31.73 -18.45
N PRO A 285 4.82 32.89 -18.48
CA PRO A 285 5.13 33.66 -17.28
C PRO A 285 3.90 34.15 -16.49
N ASP A 286 2.76 34.26 -17.17
CA ASP A 286 1.47 34.64 -16.59
C ASP A 286 0.68 33.45 -16.01
N SER A 287 1.19 32.22 -16.18
CA SER A 287 0.59 31.00 -15.63
C SER A 287 0.66 30.98 -14.10
N VAL A 288 -0.41 30.55 -13.45
CA VAL A 288 -0.43 30.35 -11.99
C VAL A 288 0.52 29.22 -11.59
N LEU A 289 0.71 28.23 -12.48
CA LEU A 289 1.62 27.10 -12.29
C LEU A 289 3.10 27.52 -12.42
N ALA A 290 3.40 28.63 -13.08
CA ALA A 290 4.75 29.18 -13.20
C ALA A 290 5.15 30.08 -12.01
N ALA A 291 4.24 30.33 -11.07
CA ALA A 291 4.50 31.20 -9.93
C ALA A 291 5.57 30.57 -9.00
N PRO A 292 6.57 31.34 -8.56
CA PRO A 292 7.67 30.83 -7.71
C PRO A 292 7.21 30.46 -6.30
N GLU A 293 6.01 30.85 -5.90
CA GLU A 293 5.41 30.50 -4.61
C GLU A 293 4.66 29.15 -4.66
N GLY A 294 4.44 28.59 -5.85
CA GLY A 294 3.65 27.37 -6.05
C GLY A 294 2.19 27.48 -5.57
N LEU A 295 1.48 26.36 -5.66
CA LEU A 295 0.14 26.17 -5.12
C LEU A 295 0.10 24.92 -4.24
N GLN A 296 -0.65 24.98 -3.15
CA GLN A 296 -0.87 23.81 -2.31
C GLN A 296 -1.63 22.72 -3.07
N GLY A 297 -1.21 21.47 -2.89
CA GLY A 297 -1.81 20.34 -3.59
C GLY A 297 -1.51 20.29 -5.09
N VAL A 298 -0.50 21.04 -5.57
CA VAL A 298 -0.04 20.99 -6.97
C VAL A 298 1.46 20.76 -7.00
N THR A 299 1.89 19.75 -7.76
CA THR A 299 3.30 19.47 -8.00
C THR A 299 3.57 19.48 -9.51
N VAL A 300 4.49 20.34 -9.93
CA VAL A 300 5.01 20.37 -11.30
C VAL A 300 6.20 19.42 -11.39
N LEU A 301 6.11 18.41 -12.24
CA LEU A 301 7.16 17.46 -12.58
C LEU A 301 7.77 17.85 -13.94
N GLU A 302 8.88 18.56 -13.93
CA GLU A 302 9.58 18.98 -15.15
C GLU A 302 10.55 17.87 -15.61
N VAL A 303 10.36 17.41 -16.85
CA VAL A 303 11.15 16.36 -17.51
C VAL A 303 12.15 17.02 -18.44
N VAL A 304 13.43 16.95 -18.08
CA VAL A 304 14.52 17.62 -18.81
C VAL A 304 15.48 16.56 -19.36
N PRO A 305 15.42 16.20 -20.65
CA PRO A 305 16.27 15.15 -21.24
C PRO A 305 17.71 15.63 -21.51
N GLU A 306 18.29 16.40 -20.60
CA GLU A 306 19.65 16.93 -20.64
C GLU A 306 20.23 16.95 -19.23
N GLU A 307 21.56 16.86 -19.10
CA GLU A 307 22.22 17.07 -17.81
C GLU A 307 22.22 18.57 -17.47
N LEU A 308 21.50 18.92 -16.40
CA LEU A 308 21.48 20.28 -15.88
C LEU A 308 22.65 20.51 -14.94
N SER A 309 23.30 21.66 -15.09
CA SER A 309 24.26 22.15 -14.11
C SER A 309 23.54 22.98 -13.04
N GLY A 310 23.27 22.34 -11.91
CA GLY A 310 22.66 22.95 -10.71
C GLY A 310 21.16 22.72 -10.57
N ALA A 311 20.67 22.79 -9.34
CA ALA A 311 19.27 22.57 -9.00
C ALA A 311 18.35 23.64 -9.61
N ARG A 312 17.38 23.20 -10.43
CA ARG A 312 16.21 23.99 -10.81
C ARG A 312 15.03 23.54 -9.95
N GLY A 313 14.47 24.46 -9.16
CA GLY A 313 13.39 24.16 -8.21
C GLY A 313 13.89 23.62 -6.87
N ASP A 314 12.95 23.15 -6.04
CA ASP A 314 13.24 22.72 -4.66
C ASP A 314 13.82 21.30 -4.57
N LEU A 315 13.51 20.47 -5.57
CA LEU A 315 14.03 19.11 -5.72
C LEU A 315 14.49 18.83 -7.15
N SER A 316 15.74 18.40 -7.28
CA SER A 316 16.34 17.93 -8.52
C SER A 316 16.70 16.45 -8.42
N ILE A 317 16.23 15.68 -9.39
CA ILE A 317 16.45 14.24 -9.53
C ILE A 317 17.25 14.04 -10.81
N VAL A 318 18.53 13.74 -10.69
CA VAL A 318 19.42 13.49 -11.82
C VAL A 318 19.49 11.99 -12.09
N VAL A 319 19.16 11.59 -13.31
CA VAL A 319 18.97 10.20 -13.71
C VAL A 319 19.88 9.86 -14.89
N GLN A 320 20.72 8.85 -14.68
CA GLN A 320 21.47 8.14 -15.70
C GLN A 320 21.07 6.65 -15.68
N PRO A 321 21.40 5.84 -16.69
CA PRO A 321 20.91 4.46 -16.80
C PRO A 321 21.09 3.58 -15.54
N HIS A 322 22.12 3.84 -14.73
CA HIS A 322 22.42 3.09 -13.50
C HIS A 322 22.74 3.98 -12.30
N ALA A 323 22.48 5.28 -12.39
CA ALA A 323 22.80 6.22 -11.32
C ALA A 323 21.66 7.22 -11.15
N LEU A 324 21.26 7.43 -9.90
CA LEU A 324 20.24 8.35 -9.46
C LEU A 324 20.86 9.24 -8.39
N HIS A 325 20.90 10.54 -8.61
CA HIS A 325 21.32 11.51 -7.59
C HIS A 325 20.15 12.41 -7.24
N LEU A 326 19.93 12.61 -5.94
CA LEU A 326 18.90 13.50 -5.43
C LEU A 326 19.55 14.71 -4.78
N GLU A 327 19.27 15.88 -5.35
CA GLU A 327 19.73 17.17 -4.86
C GLU A 327 18.53 17.99 -4.41
N SER A 328 18.54 18.42 -3.15
CA SER A 328 17.61 19.44 -2.67
C SER A 328 18.35 20.77 -2.57
N GLY A 329 17.63 21.89 -2.43
CA GLY A 329 18.23 23.23 -2.24
C GLY A 329 19.25 23.34 -1.08
N HIS A 330 19.37 22.31 -0.24
CA HIS A 330 20.35 22.20 0.86
C HIS A 330 21.58 21.31 0.55
N GLY A 331 21.73 20.79 -0.67
CA GLY A 331 22.86 19.96 -1.11
C GLY A 331 22.44 18.58 -1.63
N ILE A 332 23.44 17.78 -2.06
CA ILE A 332 23.26 16.37 -2.46
C ILE A 332 22.81 15.58 -1.22
N VAL A 333 21.67 14.91 -1.29
CA VAL A 333 21.09 14.20 -0.14
C VAL A 333 21.22 12.69 -0.28
N TYR A 334 21.13 12.12 -1.50
CA TYR A 334 21.17 10.67 -1.71
C TYR A 334 21.70 10.25 -3.09
N GLU A 335 22.29 9.06 -3.15
CA GLU A 335 22.72 8.38 -4.37
C GLU A 335 22.07 6.98 -4.44
N GLY A 336 21.76 6.51 -5.64
CA GLY A 336 21.18 5.19 -5.85
C GLY A 336 21.06 4.78 -7.32
N THR A 337 20.14 3.87 -7.58
CA THR A 337 19.78 3.38 -8.92
C THR A 337 18.35 3.79 -9.23
N PRO A 338 18.07 4.36 -10.40
CA PRO A 338 16.73 4.88 -10.70
C PRO A 338 15.76 3.75 -11.00
N ASP A 339 14.51 3.98 -10.64
CA ASP A 339 13.40 3.18 -11.13
C ASP A 339 13.10 3.53 -12.58
N ALA A 340 12.80 2.52 -13.40
CA ALA A 340 12.50 2.71 -14.82
C ALA A 340 11.26 1.91 -15.20
N LEU A 341 10.39 2.52 -16.01
CA LEU A 341 9.26 1.85 -16.63
C LEU A 341 9.33 2.05 -18.15
N SER A 342 9.33 0.94 -18.91
CA SER A 342 9.30 1.01 -20.37
C SER A 342 7.99 1.63 -20.85
N TYR A 343 7.96 2.09 -22.09
CA TYR A 343 6.72 2.64 -22.67
C TYR A 343 5.63 1.57 -22.73
N GLU A 344 5.99 0.36 -23.16
CA GLU A 344 5.09 -0.78 -23.32
C GLU A 344 4.50 -1.22 -21.97
N SER A 345 5.34 -1.28 -20.92
CA SER A 345 4.89 -1.61 -19.58
C SER A 345 3.96 -0.52 -19.01
N ALA A 346 4.24 0.76 -19.29
CA ALA A 346 3.37 1.86 -18.89
C ALA A 346 2.02 1.83 -19.62
N GLU A 347 2.02 1.53 -20.93
CA GLU A 347 0.78 1.33 -21.70
C GLU A 347 -0.04 0.14 -21.20
N ALA A 348 0.61 -1.00 -20.92
CA ALA A 348 -0.06 -2.17 -20.37
C ALA A 348 -0.71 -1.85 -19.01
N LEU A 349 0.03 -1.20 -18.11
CA LEU A 349 -0.47 -0.75 -16.81
C LEU A 349 -1.65 0.21 -16.96
N ALA A 350 -1.53 1.22 -17.82
CA ALA A 350 -2.59 2.21 -18.01
C ALA A 350 -3.86 1.59 -18.60
N ARG A 351 -3.73 0.65 -19.54
CA ARG A 351 -4.88 -0.10 -20.08
C ARG A 351 -5.53 -1.00 -19.05
N GLN A 352 -4.77 -1.52 -18.10
CA GLN A 352 -5.30 -2.34 -17.01
C GLN A 352 -6.04 -1.51 -15.96
N LEU A 353 -5.59 -0.27 -15.72
CA LEU A 353 -6.27 0.71 -14.87
C LEU A 353 -7.50 1.34 -15.57
N ALA A 354 -7.47 1.48 -16.90
CA ALA A 354 -8.51 2.13 -17.69
C ALA A 354 -9.97 1.68 -17.45
N PRO A 355 -10.29 0.40 -17.20
CA PRO A 355 -11.67 -0.02 -16.90
C PRO A 355 -12.09 0.24 -15.45
N LEU A 356 -11.14 0.52 -14.54
CA LEU A 356 -11.46 0.74 -13.14
C LEU A 356 -12.15 2.10 -12.97
N ARG A 357 -13.20 2.12 -12.15
CA ARG A 357 -13.91 3.32 -11.75
C ARG A 357 -14.00 3.30 -10.23
N MET A 358 -13.93 4.47 -9.63
CA MET A 358 -14.40 4.60 -8.26
C MET A 358 -15.88 4.20 -8.25
N ALA A 359 -16.28 3.42 -7.26
CA ALA A 359 -17.70 3.27 -7.01
C ALA A 359 -18.21 4.68 -6.72
N SER A 360 -19.01 5.25 -7.63
CA SER A 360 -19.71 6.50 -7.36
C SER A 360 -20.71 6.23 -6.24
N GLY A 361 -20.22 6.25 -5.01
CA GLY A 361 -21.04 6.68 -3.89
C GLY A 361 -21.28 8.15 -4.14
N GLY A 362 -22.51 8.51 -4.49
CA GLY A 362 -22.93 9.91 -4.45
C GLY A 362 -22.54 10.51 -3.10
N ASP A 363 -22.17 11.78 -3.14
CA ASP A 363 -21.69 12.64 -2.06
C ASP A 363 -22.78 12.89 -0.98
N ASP A 364 -23.39 11.83 -0.45
CA ASP A 364 -24.37 11.86 0.62
C ASP A 364 -23.86 11.01 1.79
N ASP A 365 -23.40 11.70 2.83
CA ASP A 365 -22.87 11.20 4.10
C ASP A 365 -23.86 10.34 4.95
N GLU A 366 -24.90 9.76 4.34
CA GLU A 366 -25.83 8.82 4.99
C GLU A 366 -26.20 7.67 4.02
N PRO A 367 -25.71 6.43 4.24
CA PRO A 367 -26.03 5.24 3.42
C PRO A 367 -27.53 4.93 3.30
N LEU A 368 -28.35 5.50 4.20
CA LEU A 368 -29.81 5.33 4.24
C LEU A 368 -30.58 6.37 3.41
N LEU A 369 -29.95 7.50 3.04
CA LEU A 369 -30.59 8.58 2.27
C LEU A 369 -30.18 8.59 0.80
N ALA A 370 -29.08 7.95 0.42
CA ALA A 370 -28.73 7.74 -0.97
C ALA A 370 -29.82 6.88 -1.63
N ASN A 371 -30.48 7.41 -2.66
CA ASN A 371 -31.37 6.63 -3.52
C ASN A 371 -30.52 5.63 -4.30
N LEU A 372 -30.18 4.50 -3.67
CA LEU A 372 -29.49 3.39 -4.31
C LEU A 372 -30.32 2.89 -5.49
N GLU A 373 -29.75 2.96 -6.69
CA GLU A 373 -30.39 2.39 -7.85
C GLU A 373 -30.41 0.85 -7.75
N PHE A 374 -31.45 0.24 -8.32
CA PHE A 374 -31.63 -1.21 -8.32
C PHE A 374 -30.44 -1.97 -8.94
N THR A 375 -29.84 -1.39 -9.97
CA THR A 375 -28.65 -1.92 -10.66
C THR A 375 -27.42 -1.93 -9.77
N ASP A 376 -27.25 -0.93 -8.93
CA ASP A 376 -26.13 -0.86 -7.97
C ASP A 376 -26.31 -1.88 -6.85
N LEU A 377 -27.53 -2.02 -6.34
CA LEU A 377 -27.89 -2.99 -5.31
C LEU A 377 -27.56 -4.44 -5.70
N LEU A 378 -27.67 -4.76 -7.00
CA LEU A 378 -27.37 -6.09 -7.55
C LEU A 378 -26.02 -6.17 -8.26
N ASN A 379 -25.25 -5.08 -8.29
CA ASN A 379 -23.98 -4.96 -9.00
C ASN A 379 -24.07 -5.37 -10.48
N LEU A 380 -25.06 -4.82 -11.19
CA LEU A 380 -25.39 -5.14 -12.59
C LEU A 380 -24.78 -4.16 -13.60
N GLY A 381 -24.30 -2.99 -13.15
CA GLY A 381 -23.86 -1.91 -14.05
C GLY A 381 -25.06 -1.33 -14.83
N ASP A 382 -24.88 -1.06 -16.12
CA ASP A 382 -25.95 -0.51 -16.98
C ASP A 382 -27.10 -1.50 -17.16
N ALA A 383 -28.33 -1.08 -16.84
CA ALA A 383 -29.56 -1.86 -17.00
C ALA A 383 -29.78 -2.36 -18.44
N ALA A 384 -29.36 -1.59 -19.46
CA ALA A 384 -29.47 -1.98 -20.86
C ALA A 384 -28.50 -3.10 -21.25
N SER A 385 -27.46 -3.35 -20.44
CA SER A 385 -26.41 -4.33 -20.68
C SER A 385 -26.62 -5.68 -19.97
N VAL A 386 -27.73 -5.85 -19.24
CA VAL A 386 -28.01 -7.06 -18.47
C VAL A 386 -28.18 -8.27 -19.39
N ASP A 387 -27.24 -9.22 -19.28
CA ASP A 387 -27.27 -10.49 -20.01
C ASP A 387 -27.78 -11.64 -19.13
N THR A 388 -28.95 -12.17 -19.46
CA THR A 388 -29.59 -13.29 -18.76
C THR A 388 -28.76 -14.58 -18.79
N LYS A 389 -27.89 -14.77 -19.80
CA LYS A 389 -26.96 -15.92 -19.83
C LYS A 389 -25.95 -15.85 -18.69
N ARG A 390 -25.62 -14.64 -18.22
CA ARG A 390 -24.70 -14.42 -17.10
C ARG A 390 -25.44 -14.39 -15.77
N THR A 391 -26.58 -13.71 -15.69
CA THR A 391 -27.29 -13.50 -14.41
C THR A 391 -28.08 -14.73 -13.96
N TRP A 392 -28.60 -15.55 -14.89
CA TRP A 392 -29.29 -16.83 -14.63
C TRP A 392 -28.36 -18.04 -14.58
N ARG A 393 -27.09 -17.85 -14.19
CA ARG A 393 -26.18 -18.95 -13.91
C ARG A 393 -26.76 -19.91 -12.86
N ALA A 394 -26.36 -21.17 -12.89
CA ALA A 394 -26.66 -22.11 -11.82
C ALA A 394 -26.13 -21.57 -10.48
N ARG A 395 -27.03 -21.47 -9.48
CA ARG A 395 -26.72 -20.95 -8.15
C ARG A 395 -26.57 -22.09 -7.15
N SER A 396 -25.68 -21.89 -6.18
CA SER A 396 -25.53 -22.80 -5.05
C SER A 396 -26.77 -22.78 -4.15
N LEU A 397 -26.91 -23.77 -3.26
CA LEU A 397 -28.04 -23.84 -2.31
C LEU A 397 -28.13 -22.57 -1.44
N ALA A 398 -26.98 -22.02 -1.02
CA ALA A 398 -26.91 -20.81 -0.20
C ALA A 398 -27.37 -19.54 -0.97
N GLU A 399 -27.14 -19.48 -2.28
CA GLU A 399 -27.49 -18.34 -3.13
C GLU A 399 -28.91 -18.40 -3.69
N ARG A 400 -29.56 -19.57 -3.64
CA ARG A 400 -30.90 -19.78 -4.19
C ARG A 400 -31.94 -18.99 -3.40
N LEU A 401 -32.87 -18.34 -4.11
CA LEU A 401 -33.97 -17.52 -3.57
C LEU A 401 -33.51 -16.44 -2.58
N ARG A 402 -32.25 -15.97 -2.72
CA ARG A 402 -31.63 -14.98 -1.86
C ARG A 402 -31.23 -13.76 -2.68
N VAL A 403 -31.81 -12.60 -2.36
CA VAL A 403 -31.58 -11.35 -3.11
C VAL A 403 -31.42 -10.15 -2.15
N PRO A 404 -30.60 -9.14 -2.51
CA PRO A 404 -30.52 -7.91 -1.75
C PRO A 404 -31.81 -7.09 -1.93
N ILE A 405 -32.29 -6.47 -0.86
CA ILE A 405 -33.48 -5.60 -0.87
C ILE A 405 -33.18 -4.15 -0.44
N GLY A 406 -31.95 -3.87 -0.01
CA GLY A 406 -31.49 -2.55 0.40
C GLY A 406 -30.10 -2.63 1.03
N VAL A 407 -29.68 -1.55 1.67
CA VAL A 407 -28.39 -1.43 2.38
C VAL A 407 -28.65 -1.12 3.85
N GLY A 408 -27.87 -1.73 4.74
CA GLY A 408 -27.94 -1.53 6.18
C GLY A 408 -27.16 -0.29 6.62
N GLU A 409 -27.29 0.08 7.89
CA GLU A 409 -26.55 1.21 8.49
C GLU A 409 -25.02 1.06 8.36
N ASP A 410 -24.53 -0.18 8.26
CA ASP A 410 -23.12 -0.51 8.09
C ASP A 410 -22.65 -0.50 6.62
N GLY A 411 -23.50 -0.05 5.69
CA GLY A 411 -23.22 -0.04 4.26
C GLY A 411 -23.27 -1.42 3.61
N ARG A 412 -23.62 -2.49 4.34
CA ARG A 412 -23.70 -3.85 3.79
C ARG A 412 -25.09 -4.14 3.21
N PRO A 413 -25.20 -4.96 2.15
CA PRO A 413 -26.49 -5.29 1.56
C PRO A 413 -27.36 -6.11 2.53
N VAL A 414 -28.60 -5.68 2.72
CA VAL A 414 -29.63 -6.42 3.44
C VAL A 414 -30.18 -7.50 2.51
N MET A 415 -29.87 -8.75 2.81
CA MET A 415 -30.26 -9.91 2.00
C MET A 415 -31.57 -10.51 2.52
N LEU A 416 -32.57 -10.65 1.64
CA LEU A 416 -33.78 -11.42 1.92
C LEU A 416 -33.60 -12.85 1.38
N ASP A 417 -33.81 -13.84 2.25
CA ASP A 417 -33.66 -15.26 1.92
C ASP A 417 -34.97 -16.02 2.13
N LEU A 418 -35.66 -16.34 1.03
CA LEU A 418 -36.98 -16.98 1.05
C LEU A 418 -36.93 -18.51 1.16
N LYS A 419 -35.76 -19.10 1.42
CA LYS A 419 -35.65 -20.54 1.64
C LYS A 419 -36.28 -20.94 2.98
N GLU A 420 -36.61 -22.22 3.10
CA GLU A 420 -37.05 -22.79 4.38
C GLU A 420 -35.94 -22.75 5.43
N ALA A 421 -36.31 -22.69 6.71
CA ALA A 421 -35.35 -22.68 7.81
C ALA A 421 -34.44 -23.92 7.82
N ALA A 422 -34.92 -25.06 7.32
CA ALA A 422 -34.11 -26.29 7.15
C ALA A 422 -32.99 -26.15 6.12
N GLN A 423 -33.06 -25.14 5.25
CA GLN A 423 -32.03 -24.78 4.26
C GLN A 423 -31.33 -23.46 4.65
N GLU A 424 -31.33 -23.13 5.94
CA GLU A 424 -30.70 -21.91 6.50
C GLU A 424 -31.32 -20.59 5.98
N GLY A 425 -32.56 -20.63 5.46
CA GLY A 425 -33.30 -19.45 5.03
C GLY A 425 -34.13 -18.78 6.13
N MET A 426 -34.72 -17.62 5.82
CA MET A 426 -35.58 -16.87 6.76
C MET A 426 -37.00 -17.43 6.89
N GLY A 427 -37.35 -18.42 6.06
CA GLY A 427 -38.67 -19.04 6.00
C GLY A 427 -39.37 -18.81 4.66
N PRO A 428 -40.27 -19.73 4.25
CA PRO A 428 -40.91 -19.68 2.93
C PRO A 428 -41.99 -18.59 2.79
N HIS A 429 -42.39 -17.97 3.91
CA HIS A 429 -43.47 -17.00 3.97
C HIS A 429 -43.05 -15.78 4.80
N GLY A 430 -43.45 -14.59 4.37
CA GLY A 430 -43.15 -13.33 5.04
C GLY A 430 -44.33 -12.36 5.02
N LEU A 431 -44.33 -11.43 5.98
CA LEU A 431 -45.33 -10.35 6.09
C LEU A 431 -44.61 -9.01 5.98
N CYS A 432 -44.99 -8.20 4.99
CA CYS A 432 -44.52 -6.82 4.85
C CYS A 432 -45.64 -5.84 5.22
N VAL A 433 -45.43 -5.05 6.27
CA VAL A 433 -46.38 -4.04 6.75
C VAL A 433 -45.77 -2.65 6.56
N GLY A 434 -46.54 -1.74 5.96
CA GLY A 434 -46.10 -0.36 5.73
C GLY A 434 -47.30 0.55 5.47
N ALA A 435 -47.24 1.77 6.01
CA ALA A 435 -48.24 2.80 5.75
C ALA A 435 -48.13 3.34 4.31
N THR A 436 -49.17 4.02 3.82
CA THR A 436 -49.10 4.70 2.51
C THR A 436 -47.92 5.67 2.49
N GLY A 437 -47.07 5.59 1.47
CA GLY A 437 -45.86 6.41 1.35
C GLY A 437 -44.61 5.80 1.99
N SER A 438 -44.69 4.67 2.69
CA SER A 438 -43.53 4.04 3.34
C SER A 438 -42.63 3.22 2.38
N GLY A 439 -42.86 3.30 1.07
CA GLY A 439 -42.10 2.51 0.08
C GLY A 439 -42.51 1.03 -0.07
N LYS A 440 -43.61 0.56 0.53
CA LYS A 440 -44.04 -0.86 0.46
C LYS A 440 -44.15 -1.39 -0.98
N SER A 441 -44.78 -0.62 -1.88
CA SER A 441 -44.94 -1.03 -3.28
C SER A 441 -43.58 -1.12 -3.99
N GLU A 442 -42.67 -0.20 -3.71
CA GLU A 442 -41.33 -0.20 -4.30
C GLU A 442 -40.50 -1.38 -3.80
N LEU A 443 -40.53 -1.66 -2.49
CA LEU A 443 -39.87 -2.83 -1.91
C LEU A 443 -40.33 -4.15 -2.58
N LEU A 444 -41.63 -4.28 -2.85
CA LEU A 444 -42.17 -5.45 -3.55
C LEU A 444 -41.68 -5.52 -5.00
N ARG A 445 -41.56 -4.39 -5.70
CA ARG A 445 -41.00 -4.34 -7.06
C ARG A 445 -39.53 -4.73 -7.06
N THR A 446 -38.74 -4.19 -6.14
CA THR A 446 -37.32 -4.53 -5.93
C THR A 446 -37.13 -6.02 -5.68
N LEU A 447 -37.95 -6.62 -4.81
CA LEU A 447 -37.89 -8.05 -4.54
C LEU A 447 -38.19 -8.90 -5.78
N VAL A 448 -39.28 -8.61 -6.49
CA VAL A 448 -39.70 -9.36 -7.69
C VAL A 448 -38.65 -9.25 -8.79
N LEU A 449 -38.16 -8.03 -9.06
CA LEU A 449 -37.12 -7.79 -10.06
C LEU A 449 -35.81 -8.47 -9.67
N GLY A 450 -35.39 -8.38 -8.41
CA GLY A 450 -34.16 -8.99 -7.92
C GLY A 450 -34.18 -10.50 -8.10
N LEU A 451 -35.31 -11.14 -7.79
CA LEU A 451 -35.49 -12.57 -8.01
C LEU A 451 -35.50 -12.92 -9.50
N ALA A 452 -36.18 -12.15 -10.33
CA ALA A 452 -36.29 -12.39 -11.77
C ALA A 452 -34.97 -12.21 -12.53
N VAL A 453 -34.15 -11.24 -12.14
CA VAL A 453 -32.82 -11.03 -12.75
C VAL A 453 -31.85 -12.13 -12.36
N THR A 454 -32.00 -12.71 -11.17
CA THR A 454 -31.05 -13.68 -10.61
C THR A 454 -31.42 -15.14 -10.85
N HIS A 455 -32.68 -15.44 -11.20
CA HIS A 455 -33.20 -16.79 -11.40
C HIS A 455 -33.94 -16.91 -12.74
N SER A 456 -33.86 -18.07 -13.40
CA SER A 456 -34.60 -18.34 -14.65
C SER A 456 -36.08 -18.64 -14.37
N SER A 457 -36.97 -18.31 -15.30
CA SER A 457 -38.40 -18.67 -15.27
C SER A 457 -38.65 -20.18 -15.27
N GLU A 458 -37.66 -20.99 -15.66
CA GLU A 458 -37.73 -22.45 -15.54
C GLU A 458 -37.66 -22.94 -14.08
N THR A 459 -37.17 -22.09 -13.18
CA THR A 459 -36.89 -22.43 -11.77
C THR A 459 -37.68 -21.61 -10.75
N LEU A 460 -38.26 -20.48 -11.19
CA LEU A 460 -39.03 -19.56 -10.34
C LEU A 460 -40.11 -18.87 -11.17
N ASN A 461 -41.36 -19.00 -10.70
CA ASN A 461 -42.52 -18.30 -11.27
C ASN A 461 -43.19 -17.40 -10.21
N PHE A 462 -43.84 -16.34 -10.67
CA PHE A 462 -44.55 -15.38 -9.84
C PHE A 462 -46.04 -15.35 -10.15
N VAL A 463 -46.83 -15.27 -9.09
CA VAL A 463 -48.23 -14.84 -9.12
C VAL A 463 -48.29 -13.53 -8.34
N LEU A 464 -48.56 -12.42 -9.03
CA LEU A 464 -48.52 -11.08 -8.45
C LEU A 464 -49.95 -10.57 -8.23
N ALA A 465 -50.35 -10.33 -6.98
CA ALA A 465 -51.69 -9.87 -6.63
C ALA A 465 -51.67 -8.50 -5.93
N ASP A 466 -52.51 -7.56 -6.39
CA ASP A 466 -52.69 -6.21 -5.82
C ASP A 466 -54.17 -5.91 -5.55
N PHE A 467 -54.49 -5.62 -4.28
CA PHE A 467 -55.87 -5.48 -3.83
C PHE A 467 -56.51 -4.12 -4.14
N LYS A 468 -55.75 -3.01 -4.22
CA LYS A 468 -56.34 -1.65 -4.20
C LYS A 468 -56.02 -0.73 -5.38
N GLY A 469 -55.02 -1.02 -6.22
CA GLY A 469 -54.56 0.01 -7.18
C GLY A 469 -53.90 -0.45 -8.47
N GLY A 470 -53.58 -1.73 -8.65
CA GLY A 470 -53.05 -2.30 -9.90
C GLY A 470 -51.72 -1.73 -10.41
N ALA A 471 -51.18 -0.71 -9.75
CA ALA A 471 -49.99 0.01 -10.18
C ALA A 471 -48.69 -0.61 -9.67
N THR A 472 -48.73 -1.37 -8.56
CA THR A 472 -47.52 -1.92 -7.93
C THR A 472 -46.70 -2.75 -8.91
N PHE A 473 -47.33 -3.62 -9.70
CA PHE A 473 -46.65 -4.52 -10.63
C PHE A 473 -46.83 -4.12 -12.10
N ALA A 474 -47.19 -2.87 -12.37
CA ALA A 474 -47.33 -2.37 -13.72
C ALA A 474 -46.01 -2.54 -14.49
N GLY A 475 -46.11 -3.05 -15.73
CA GLY A 475 -44.97 -3.37 -16.60
C GLY A 475 -44.36 -4.77 -16.39
N MET A 476 -44.66 -5.46 -15.28
CA MET A 476 -44.05 -6.77 -14.98
C MET A 476 -44.79 -7.96 -15.60
N ALA A 477 -46.02 -7.76 -16.08
CA ALA A 477 -46.84 -8.83 -16.68
C ALA A 477 -46.21 -9.47 -17.93
N GLN A 478 -45.25 -8.80 -18.57
CA GLN A 478 -44.54 -9.29 -19.75
C GLN A 478 -43.30 -10.13 -19.41
N MET A 479 -42.93 -10.21 -18.13
CA MET A 479 -41.76 -10.98 -17.71
C MET A 479 -42.04 -12.49 -17.83
N PRO A 480 -41.07 -13.29 -18.29
CA PRO A 480 -41.27 -14.73 -18.53
C PRO A 480 -41.58 -15.50 -17.23
N HIS A 481 -41.20 -14.96 -16.07
CA HIS A 481 -41.48 -15.54 -14.76
C HIS A 481 -42.93 -15.34 -14.30
N VAL A 482 -43.67 -14.37 -14.85
CA VAL A 482 -44.97 -13.97 -14.29
C VAL A 482 -46.08 -14.78 -14.94
N ALA A 483 -46.65 -15.70 -14.16
CA ALA A 483 -47.76 -16.56 -14.62
C ALA A 483 -49.10 -15.80 -14.62
N ALA A 484 -49.30 -14.92 -13.63
CA ALA A 484 -50.51 -14.11 -13.53
C ALA A 484 -50.25 -12.80 -12.78
N VAL A 485 -50.89 -11.72 -13.23
CA VAL A 485 -51.01 -10.45 -12.50
C VAL A 485 -52.48 -10.20 -12.23
N ILE A 486 -52.86 -10.14 -10.95
CA ILE A 486 -54.23 -10.00 -10.48
C ILE A 486 -54.33 -8.64 -9.79
N THR A 487 -55.16 -7.74 -10.33
CA THR A 487 -55.26 -6.38 -9.82
C THR A 487 -56.71 -6.02 -9.47
N ASN A 488 -56.87 -4.97 -8.66
CA ASN A 488 -58.15 -4.38 -8.32
C ASN A 488 -59.16 -5.33 -7.68
N LEU A 489 -58.68 -6.26 -6.85
CA LEU A 489 -59.52 -7.25 -6.15
C LEU A 489 -60.56 -6.62 -5.21
N ALA A 490 -60.38 -5.37 -4.80
CA ALA A 490 -61.35 -4.65 -3.97
C ALA A 490 -62.70 -4.43 -4.68
N ASP A 491 -62.70 -4.29 -6.01
CA ASP A 491 -63.90 -3.97 -6.78
C ASP A 491 -64.65 -5.22 -7.27
N ASP A 492 -64.02 -6.41 -7.24
CA ASP A 492 -64.64 -7.67 -7.66
C ASP A 492 -64.23 -8.85 -6.77
N LEU A 493 -65.07 -9.12 -5.76
CA LEU A 493 -64.90 -10.23 -4.83
C LEU A 493 -64.91 -11.62 -5.50
N THR A 494 -65.52 -11.74 -6.69
CA THR A 494 -65.54 -13.03 -7.41
C THR A 494 -64.17 -13.40 -7.97
N LEU A 495 -63.30 -12.41 -8.24
CA LEU A 495 -61.91 -12.63 -8.62
C LEU A 495 -61.07 -13.17 -7.45
N VAL A 496 -61.42 -12.78 -6.21
CA VAL A 496 -60.76 -13.30 -5.00
C VAL A 496 -61.06 -14.79 -4.82
N ASP A 497 -62.32 -15.18 -4.96
CA ASP A 497 -62.74 -16.59 -4.86
C ASP A 497 -62.09 -17.44 -5.97
N ARG A 498 -62.10 -16.94 -7.21
CA ARG A 498 -61.47 -17.62 -8.36
C ARG A 498 -59.95 -17.74 -8.18
N MET A 499 -59.28 -16.71 -7.65
CA MET A 499 -57.85 -16.77 -7.32
C MET A 499 -57.58 -17.84 -6.25
N GLY A 500 -58.42 -17.89 -5.21
CA GLY A 500 -58.33 -18.90 -4.16
C GLY A 500 -58.46 -20.32 -4.71
N ASP A 501 -59.41 -20.54 -5.63
CA ASP A 501 -59.60 -21.84 -6.28
C ASP A 501 -58.43 -22.20 -7.20
N SER A 502 -57.90 -21.25 -7.98
CA SER A 502 -56.71 -21.47 -8.82
C SER A 502 -55.47 -21.84 -7.99
N ILE A 503 -55.19 -21.13 -6.90
CA ILE A 503 -54.04 -21.45 -6.04
C ILE A 503 -54.23 -22.80 -5.36
N ARG A 504 -55.44 -23.14 -4.89
CA ARG A 504 -55.72 -24.48 -4.34
C ARG A 504 -55.57 -25.58 -5.38
N GLY A 505 -55.86 -25.31 -6.65
CA GLY A 505 -55.65 -26.25 -7.75
C GLY A 505 -54.18 -26.51 -8.08
N GLU A 506 -53.28 -25.57 -7.79
CA GLU A 506 -51.83 -25.73 -7.97
C GLU A 506 -51.14 -26.40 -6.77
N LEU A 507 -51.75 -26.34 -5.58
CA LEU A 507 -51.21 -26.92 -4.34
C LEU A 507 -51.60 -28.39 -4.13
N ASN A 508 -52.68 -28.86 -4.76
CA ASN A 508 -53.19 -30.23 -4.67
C ASN A 508 -52.92 -30.99 -5.97
#